data_AF-A0A7V4HHG3-F1
#
_entry.id   AF-A0A7V4HHG3-F1
#
_cell.length_a   1.000
_cell.length_b   1.000
_cell.length_c   1.000
_cell.angle_alpha   90.00
_cell.angle_beta   90.00
_cell.angle_gamma   90.00
#
_symmetry.space_group_name_H-M   'P 1'
#
loop_
_entity.id
_entity.type
_entity.pdbx_description
1 polymer ?
#
loop_
_entity_poly.entity_id
_entity_poly.type
_entity_poly.pdbx_seq_one_letter_code
_entity_poly.pdbx_strand_id
1 'polypeptide(L)'
;TLGLIHEGLTRGGTLVALVGVAAGAGVLFAFDRYLPHEHEALPFVCTNPLAYRRGLLLFAAMTLHNVPEGLAVGTSYTAQPRLGILLALAIALHNIPEGMAVAGPFRACGMSRLRAWAWALTSGLAEPVAALLGALFVGLVAPLLPLSLAFAGGAMLYVVSDELIPESHSHGYEHQATFGFIAGFLLLLALLRLL
;
A
#
# COMPACT_ATOMS: atom_id res chain seq x y z
N THR A 1 -5.47 -4.06 -2.89
CA THR A 1 -5.00 -4.25 -4.29
C THR A 1 -6.11 -4.50 -5.29
N LEU A 2 -6.75 -5.68 -5.34
CA LEU A 2 -7.72 -6.00 -6.39
C LEU A 2 -8.98 -5.12 -6.36
N GLY A 3 -9.44 -4.73 -5.16
CA GLY A 3 -10.53 -3.77 -5.00
C GLY A 3 -10.22 -2.42 -5.65
N LEU A 4 -8.98 -1.90 -5.52
CA LEU A 4 -8.60 -0.62 -6.14
C LEU A 4 -8.55 -0.72 -7.66
N ILE A 5 -8.06 -1.83 -8.21
CA ILE A 5 -8.05 -2.07 -9.65
C ILE A 5 -9.48 -2.16 -10.18
N HIS A 6 -10.35 -2.87 -9.46
CA HIS A 6 -11.77 -2.94 -9.80
C HIS A 6 -12.43 -1.57 -9.78
N GLU A 7 -12.19 -0.76 -8.75
CA GLU A 7 -12.76 0.59 -8.65
C GLU A 7 -12.23 1.53 -9.74
N GLY A 8 -10.95 1.42 -10.08
CA GLY A 8 -10.37 2.14 -11.22
C GLY A 8 -11.00 1.73 -12.55
N LEU A 9 -11.32 0.44 -12.71
CA LEU A 9 -11.99 -0.11 -13.89
C LEU A 9 -13.44 0.35 -14.00
N THR A 10 -14.21 0.31 -12.91
CA THR A 10 -15.63 0.67 -12.91
C THR A 10 -15.83 2.17 -13.11
N ARG A 11 -15.01 3.02 -12.49
CA ARG A 11 -15.15 4.48 -12.59
C ARG A 11 -14.40 5.11 -13.77
N GLY A 12 -13.23 4.57 -14.14
CA GLY A 12 -12.35 5.12 -15.17
C GLY A 12 -12.40 4.40 -16.51
N GLY A 13 -12.97 3.19 -16.55
CA GLY A 13 -12.96 2.33 -17.73
C GLY A 13 -11.64 1.57 -17.91
N THR A 14 -11.65 0.62 -18.84
CA THR A 14 -10.56 -0.34 -19.05
C THR A 14 -9.23 0.31 -19.37
N LEU A 15 -9.19 1.33 -20.22
CA LEU A 15 -7.93 1.98 -20.60
C LEU A 15 -7.27 2.67 -19.41
N VAL A 16 -8.05 3.41 -18.60
CA VAL A 16 -7.54 4.10 -17.41
C VAL A 16 -7.01 3.09 -16.39
N ALA A 17 -7.74 1.98 -16.19
CA ALA A 17 -7.30 0.93 -15.29
C ALA A 17 -5.99 0.27 -15.76
N LEU A 18 -5.88 -0.08 -17.03
CA LEU A 18 -4.67 -0.71 -17.59
C LEU A 18 -3.45 0.23 -17.50
N VAL A 19 -3.62 1.50 -17.87
CA VAL A 19 -2.56 2.51 -17.79
C VAL A 19 -2.16 2.75 -16.34
N GLY A 20 -3.12 2.89 -15.44
CA GLY A 20 -2.86 3.06 -14.01
C GLY A 20 -2.07 1.88 -13.44
N VAL A 21 -2.56 0.65 -13.64
CA VAL A 21 -1.88 -0.56 -13.15
C VAL A 21 -0.45 -0.67 -13.70
N ALA A 22 -0.28 -0.50 -15.02
CA ALA A 22 1.04 -0.57 -15.64
C ALA A 22 1.99 0.52 -15.12
N ALA A 23 1.50 1.75 -14.96
CA ALA A 23 2.28 2.86 -14.42
C ALA A 23 2.67 2.62 -12.96
N GLY A 24 1.74 2.16 -12.12
CA GLY A 24 2.00 1.85 -10.71
C GLY A 24 3.03 0.75 -10.53
N ALA A 25 2.87 -0.35 -11.26
CA ALA A 25 3.84 -1.43 -11.26
C ALA A 25 5.21 -0.98 -11.81
N GLY A 26 5.21 -0.18 -12.88
CA GLY A 26 6.43 0.37 -13.49
C GLY A 26 7.20 1.31 -12.57
N VAL A 27 6.50 2.17 -11.79
CA VAL A 27 7.12 3.05 -10.80
C VAL A 27 7.76 2.24 -9.68
N LEU A 28 7.08 1.22 -9.16
CA LEU A 28 7.66 0.37 -8.11
C LEU A 28 8.82 -0.47 -8.63
N PHE A 29 8.73 -1.00 -9.85
CA PHE A 29 9.84 -1.67 -10.52
C PHE A 29 11.05 -0.75 -10.69
N ALA A 30 10.84 0.50 -11.11
CA ALA A 30 11.92 1.47 -11.21
C ALA A 30 12.53 1.74 -9.82
N PHE A 31 11.70 1.94 -8.79
CA PHE A 31 12.17 2.11 -7.41
C PHE A 31 12.99 0.90 -6.95
N ASP A 32 12.52 -0.32 -7.22
CA ASP A 32 13.21 -1.58 -6.92
C ASP A 32 14.58 -1.69 -7.59
N ARG A 33 14.65 -1.29 -8.87
CA ARG A 33 15.88 -1.31 -9.66
C ARG A 33 16.89 -0.26 -9.20
N TYR A 34 16.43 0.93 -8.83
CA TYR A 34 17.30 2.05 -8.46
C TYR A 34 17.56 2.16 -6.96
N LEU A 35 16.92 1.34 -6.13
CA LEU A 35 17.20 1.26 -4.71
C LEU A 35 18.71 0.98 -4.50
N PRO A 36 19.43 1.89 -3.81
CA PRO A 36 20.85 1.74 -3.61
C PRO A 36 21.14 0.45 -2.85
N HIS A 37 22.09 -0.32 -3.36
CA HIS A 37 22.51 -1.60 -2.79
C HIS A 37 23.49 -1.41 -1.61
N GLU A 38 23.88 -0.17 -1.31
CA GLU A 38 24.96 0.11 -0.37
C GLU A 38 24.43 0.42 1.03
N HIS A 39 24.57 -0.58 1.92
CA HIS A 39 24.24 -0.52 3.34
C HIS A 39 25.28 0.22 4.19
N GLU A 40 26.37 0.71 3.59
CA GLU A 40 27.54 1.22 4.32
C GLU A 40 27.29 2.54 5.07
N ALA A 41 26.23 3.29 4.74
CA ALA A 41 25.91 4.58 5.35
C ALA A 41 24.77 4.57 6.38
N LEU A 42 24.35 3.40 6.88
CA LEU A 42 23.25 3.31 7.85
C LEU A 42 23.68 3.77 9.26
N PRO A 43 22.85 4.54 9.99
CA PRO A 43 23.14 4.98 11.36
C PRO A 43 22.93 3.87 12.40
N PHE A 44 22.99 2.60 11.99
CA PHE A 44 22.89 1.40 12.80
C PHE A 44 23.47 0.20 12.06
N VAL A 45 23.87 -0.84 12.82
CA VAL A 45 24.33 -2.11 12.24
C VAL A 45 23.12 -2.87 11.68
N CYS A 46 23.09 -3.03 10.37
CA CYS A 46 22.10 -3.83 9.67
C CYS A 46 22.57 -5.29 9.57
N THR A 47 21.85 -6.22 10.20
CA THR A 47 22.22 -7.65 10.18
C THR A 47 21.60 -8.41 9.01
N ASN A 48 20.58 -7.84 8.37
CA ASN A 48 19.92 -8.44 7.21
C ASN A 48 19.66 -7.38 6.12
N PRO A 49 20.61 -7.22 5.18
CA PRO A 49 20.53 -6.30 4.04
C PRO A 49 19.25 -6.44 3.20
N LEU A 50 18.80 -7.67 2.99
CA LEU A 50 17.61 -7.99 2.20
C LEU A 50 16.33 -7.55 2.92
N ALA A 51 16.24 -7.76 4.23
CA ALA A 51 15.13 -7.26 5.04
C ALA A 51 15.06 -5.72 5.04
N TYR A 52 16.20 -5.02 5.01
CA TYR A 52 16.21 -3.57 4.88
C TYR A 52 15.66 -3.10 3.53
N ARG A 53 16.11 -3.71 2.43
CA ARG A 53 15.62 -3.43 1.06
C ARG A 53 14.10 -3.65 0.96
N ARG A 54 13.62 -4.78 1.49
CA ARG A 54 12.19 -5.10 1.62
C ARG A 54 11.42 -4.03 2.37
N GLY A 55 11.96 -3.57 3.49
CA GLY A 55 11.38 -2.49 4.28
C GLY A 55 11.21 -1.21 3.45
N LEU A 56 12.21 -0.84 2.66
CA LEU A 56 12.14 0.34 1.78
C LEU A 56 11.11 0.16 0.65
N LEU A 57 11.02 -1.03 0.04
CA LEU A 57 10.04 -1.34 -0.99
C LEU A 57 8.61 -1.29 -0.46
N LEU A 58 8.38 -1.92 0.69
CA LEU A 58 7.08 -1.89 1.37
C LEU A 58 6.73 -0.48 1.81
N PHE A 59 7.69 0.28 2.35
CA PHE A 59 7.49 1.68 2.67
C PHE A 59 7.04 2.49 1.45
N ALA A 60 7.73 2.36 0.31
CA ALA A 60 7.38 3.08 -0.91
C ALA A 60 6.01 2.66 -1.46
N ALA A 61 5.73 1.37 -1.55
CA ALA A 61 4.45 0.87 -2.04
C ALA A 61 3.29 1.27 -1.14
N MET A 62 3.41 1.15 0.18
CA MET A 62 2.36 1.56 1.12
C MET A 62 2.16 3.08 1.08
N THR A 63 3.22 3.88 1.00
CA THR A 63 3.09 5.34 0.83
C THR A 63 2.28 5.68 -0.43
N LEU A 64 2.55 5.00 -1.55
CA LEU A 64 1.81 5.19 -2.80
C LEU A 64 0.38 4.65 -2.73
N HIS A 65 0.12 3.62 -1.92
CA HIS A 65 -1.20 3.05 -1.66
C HIS A 65 -2.10 3.98 -0.84
N ASN A 66 -1.50 4.61 0.17
CA ASN A 66 -2.17 5.51 1.11
C ASN A 66 -2.66 6.80 0.45
N VAL A 67 -2.04 7.22 -0.66
CA VAL A 67 -2.43 8.45 -1.37
C VAL A 67 -3.85 8.33 -1.96
N PRO A 68 -4.18 7.34 -2.81
CA PRO A 68 -5.54 7.18 -3.31
C PRO A 68 -6.60 6.96 -2.23
N GLU A 69 -6.26 6.24 -1.15
CA GLU A 69 -7.17 6.04 -0.02
C GLU A 69 -7.48 7.35 0.71
N GLY A 70 -6.45 8.14 1.00
CA GLY A 70 -6.63 9.46 1.58
C GLY A 70 -7.48 10.35 0.66
N LEU A 71 -7.17 10.41 -0.64
CA LEU A 71 -7.98 11.17 -1.61
C LEU A 71 -9.44 10.70 -1.60
N ALA A 72 -9.70 9.38 -1.50
CA ALA A 72 -11.04 8.83 -1.40
C ALA A 72 -11.75 9.25 -0.12
N VAL A 73 -11.07 9.27 1.04
CA VAL A 73 -11.61 9.80 2.31
C VAL A 73 -12.00 11.27 2.17
N GLY A 74 -11.09 12.09 1.66
CA GLY A 74 -11.30 13.54 1.52
C GLY A 74 -12.46 13.88 0.59
N THR A 75 -12.48 13.28 -0.60
CA THR A 75 -13.56 13.48 -1.56
C THR A 75 -14.90 12.96 -1.06
N SER A 76 -14.92 11.80 -0.36
CA SER A 76 -16.13 11.25 0.24
C SER A 76 -16.66 12.12 1.37
N TYR A 77 -15.79 12.73 2.18
CA TYR A 77 -16.19 13.66 3.23
C TYR A 77 -16.86 14.91 2.66
N THR A 78 -16.29 15.48 1.59
CA THR A 78 -16.87 16.65 0.90
C THR A 78 -18.21 16.32 0.25
N ALA A 79 -18.38 15.11 -0.28
CA ALA A 79 -19.65 14.66 -0.84
C ALA A 79 -20.71 14.40 0.25
N GLN A 80 -20.33 13.69 1.32
CA GLN A 80 -21.19 13.40 2.46
C GLN A 80 -20.33 13.15 3.72
N PRO A 81 -20.34 14.05 4.73
CA PRO A 81 -19.45 13.95 5.88
C PRO A 81 -19.53 12.61 6.63
N ARG A 82 -20.74 12.06 6.77
CA ARG A 82 -20.96 10.75 7.40
C ARG A 82 -20.24 9.62 6.65
N LEU A 83 -20.27 9.63 5.32
CA LEU A 83 -19.58 8.63 4.50
C LEU A 83 -18.06 8.76 4.64
N GLY A 84 -17.54 9.99 4.58
CA GLY A 84 -16.11 10.25 4.76
C GLY A 84 -15.59 9.79 6.13
N ILE A 85 -16.34 10.03 7.20
CA ILE A 85 -15.96 9.57 8.56
C ILE A 85 -15.98 8.04 8.65
N LEU A 86 -17.02 7.39 8.11
CA LEU A 86 -17.08 5.93 8.10
C LEU A 86 -15.93 5.31 7.31
N LEU A 87 -15.60 5.89 6.16
CA LEU A 87 -14.48 5.45 5.33
C LEU A 87 -13.13 5.66 6.05
N ALA A 88 -12.92 6.82 6.68
CA ALA A 88 -11.71 7.08 7.46
C ALA A 88 -11.53 6.10 8.63
N LEU A 89 -12.61 5.74 9.32
CA LEU A 89 -12.56 4.77 10.42
C LEU A 89 -12.29 3.36 9.93
N ALA A 90 -12.91 2.96 8.81
CA ALA A 90 -12.61 1.69 8.16
C ALA A 90 -11.13 1.65 7.73
N ILE A 91 -10.62 2.76 7.20
CA ILE A 91 -9.24 2.85 6.73
C ILE A 91 -8.22 2.77 7.86
N ALA A 92 -8.47 3.53 8.93
CA ALA A 92 -7.67 3.49 10.13
C ALA A 92 -7.51 2.07 10.72
N LEU A 93 -8.54 1.22 10.60
CA LEU A 93 -8.49 -0.14 11.13
C LEU A 93 -7.59 -1.07 10.29
N HIS A 94 -7.63 -1.00 8.95
CA HIS A 94 -6.74 -1.84 8.11
C HIS A 94 -5.30 -1.31 8.05
N ASN A 95 -5.09 -0.01 8.30
CA ASN A 95 -3.75 0.56 8.39
C ASN A 95 -2.92 0.03 9.56
N ILE A 96 -3.55 -0.54 10.60
CA ILE A 96 -2.82 -1.16 11.71
C ILE A 96 -1.99 -2.36 11.19
N PRO A 97 -2.59 -3.38 10.55
CA PRO A 97 -1.85 -4.45 9.87
C PRO A 97 -0.80 -3.93 8.87
N GLU A 98 -1.13 -2.92 8.06
CA GLU A 98 -0.21 -2.42 7.03
C GLU A 98 1.02 -1.73 7.62
N GLY A 99 0.83 -0.90 8.65
CA GLY A 99 1.94 -0.29 9.38
C GLY A 99 2.84 -1.33 10.04
N MET A 100 2.27 -2.44 10.53
CA MET A 100 3.06 -3.58 11.03
C MET A 100 3.86 -4.25 9.91
N ALA A 101 3.28 -4.40 8.71
CA ALA A 101 3.96 -4.96 7.55
C ALA A 101 5.15 -4.10 7.09
N VAL A 102 5.05 -2.76 7.15
CA VAL A 102 6.17 -1.84 6.86
C VAL A 102 7.26 -1.94 7.95
N ALA A 103 6.87 -1.94 9.22
CA ALA A 103 7.84 -1.96 10.32
C ALA A 103 8.59 -3.30 10.45
N GLY A 104 7.97 -4.42 10.08
CA GLY A 104 8.50 -5.78 10.25
C GLY A 104 9.90 -5.99 9.65
N PRO A 105 10.10 -5.76 8.34
CA PRO A 105 11.41 -5.94 7.71
C PRO A 105 12.50 -5.03 8.28
N PHE A 106 12.18 -3.78 8.63
CA PHE A 106 13.11 -2.90 9.32
C PHE A 106 13.51 -3.46 10.69
N ARG A 107 12.58 -4.05 11.44
CA ARG A 107 12.89 -4.74 12.69
C ARG A 107 13.76 -5.97 12.47
N ALA A 108 13.48 -6.76 11.43
CA ALA A 108 14.24 -7.94 11.07
C ALA A 108 15.68 -7.61 10.65
N CYS A 109 15.93 -6.40 10.12
CA CYS A 109 17.28 -5.94 9.79
C CYS A 109 18.06 -5.35 10.98
N GLY A 110 17.46 -5.28 12.18
CA GLY A 110 18.11 -4.79 13.39
C GLY A 110 17.78 -3.33 13.76
N MET A 111 16.96 -2.63 12.98
CA MET A 111 16.54 -1.26 13.28
C MET A 111 15.71 -1.21 14.57
N SER A 112 15.92 -0.22 15.46
CA SER A 112 15.17 -0.12 16.73
C SER A 112 13.65 0.02 16.56
N ARG A 113 12.88 -0.37 17.60
CA ARG A 113 11.41 -0.31 17.59
C ARG A 113 10.88 1.07 17.21
N LEU A 114 11.46 2.11 17.79
CA LEU A 114 11.04 3.49 17.55
C LEU A 114 11.33 3.95 16.13
N ARG A 115 12.49 3.58 15.56
CA ARG A 115 12.84 3.94 14.18
C ARG A 115 11.95 3.20 13.17
N ALA A 116 11.71 1.89 13.36
CA ALA A 116 10.82 1.13 12.49
C ALA A 116 9.36 1.64 12.57
N TRP A 117 8.89 1.99 13.76
CA TRP A 117 7.61 2.67 13.94
C TRP A 117 7.58 4.03 13.24
N ALA A 118 8.65 4.82 13.31
CA ALA A 118 8.72 6.11 12.63
C ALA A 118 8.62 5.95 11.11
N TRP A 119 9.24 4.93 10.51
CA TRP A 119 9.07 4.61 9.08
C TRP A 119 7.61 4.25 8.73
N ALA A 120 6.96 3.42 9.54
CA ALA A 120 5.54 3.09 9.32
C ALA A 120 4.63 4.32 9.48
N LEU A 121 4.92 5.17 10.46
CA LEU A 121 4.20 6.42 10.67
C LEU A 121 4.37 7.36 9.47
N THR A 122 5.61 7.55 8.99
CA THR A 122 5.86 8.46 7.87
C THR A 122 5.20 8.00 6.58
N SER A 123 5.11 6.69 6.31
CA SER A 123 4.30 6.19 5.19
C SER A 123 2.81 6.45 5.42
N GLY A 124 2.33 6.26 6.64
CA GLY A 124 0.94 6.50 7.03
C GLY A 124 0.51 7.96 6.90
N LEU A 125 1.42 8.92 7.14
CA LEU A 125 1.14 10.35 7.03
C LEU A 125 0.76 10.79 5.60
N ALA A 126 1.05 9.99 4.57
CA ALA A 126 0.60 10.27 3.21
C ALA A 126 -0.94 10.33 3.12
N GLU A 127 -1.65 9.51 3.89
CA GLU A 127 -3.10 9.43 3.85
C GLU A 127 -3.81 10.70 4.38
N PRO A 128 -3.55 11.21 5.61
CA PRO A 128 -4.21 12.43 6.08
C PRO A 128 -3.86 13.65 5.23
N VAL A 129 -2.64 13.71 4.67
CA VAL A 129 -2.26 14.75 3.72
C VAL A 129 -3.09 14.64 2.44
N ALA A 130 -3.19 13.45 1.86
CA ALA A 130 -4.00 13.19 0.68
C ALA A 130 -5.50 13.42 0.93
N ALA A 131 -6.02 13.10 2.12
CA ALA A 131 -7.39 13.37 2.51
C ALA A 131 -7.68 14.86 2.59
N LEU A 132 -6.77 15.65 3.15
CA LEU A 132 -6.90 17.10 3.14
C LEU A 132 -6.92 17.65 1.70
N LEU A 133 -6.03 17.17 0.83
CA LEU A 133 -6.00 17.57 -0.58
C LEU A 133 -7.28 17.15 -1.32
N GLY A 134 -7.78 15.94 -1.07
CA GLY A 134 -9.03 15.43 -1.65
C GLY A 134 -10.25 16.24 -1.23
N ALA A 135 -10.28 16.70 0.02
CA ALA A 135 -11.35 17.55 0.53
C ALA A 135 -11.29 18.97 -0.06
N LEU A 136 -10.10 19.59 -0.09
CA LEU A 136 -9.91 20.96 -0.56
C LEU A 136 -10.05 21.11 -2.08
N PHE A 137 -9.58 20.12 -2.84
CA PHE A 137 -9.51 20.16 -4.31
C PHE A 137 -10.41 19.12 -4.98
N VAL A 138 -11.57 18.83 -4.40
CA VAL A 138 -12.48 17.76 -4.85
C VAL A 138 -12.77 17.80 -6.36
N GLY A 139 -12.97 18.98 -6.94
CA GLY A 139 -13.28 19.14 -8.37
C GLY A 139 -12.13 18.72 -9.30
N LEU A 140 -10.88 18.83 -8.83
CA LEU A 140 -9.69 18.37 -9.56
C LEU A 140 -9.37 16.90 -9.26
N VAL A 141 -9.55 16.49 -8.00
CA VAL A 141 -9.18 15.15 -7.53
C VAL A 141 -10.16 14.08 -7.98
N ALA A 142 -11.47 14.34 -7.90
CA ALA A 142 -12.49 13.32 -8.18
C ALA A 142 -12.37 12.69 -9.58
N PRO A 143 -12.10 13.45 -10.67
CA PRO A 143 -11.86 12.86 -11.99
C PRO A 143 -10.58 12.02 -12.10
N LEU A 144 -9.59 12.28 -11.24
CA LEU A 144 -8.29 11.58 -11.23
C LEU A 144 -8.28 10.35 -10.33
N LEU A 145 -9.26 10.21 -9.43
CA LEU A 145 -9.38 9.07 -8.52
C LEU A 145 -9.30 7.71 -9.22
N PRO A 146 -9.99 7.45 -10.35
CA PRO A 146 -9.94 6.12 -10.96
C PRO A 146 -8.52 5.72 -11.41
N LEU A 147 -7.78 6.69 -11.96
CA LEU A 147 -6.38 6.49 -12.34
C LEU A 147 -5.50 6.27 -11.12
N SER A 148 -5.69 7.06 -10.05
CA SER A 148 -4.89 6.96 -8.83
C SER A 148 -5.12 5.62 -8.12
N LEU A 149 -6.37 5.15 -8.04
CA LEU A 149 -6.73 3.84 -7.49
C LEU A 149 -6.11 2.69 -8.29
N ALA A 150 -6.22 2.73 -9.62
CA ALA A 150 -5.59 1.74 -10.49
C ALA A 150 -4.05 1.75 -10.36
N PHE A 151 -3.45 2.93 -10.24
CA PHE A 151 -2.03 3.10 -9.96
C PHE A 151 -1.60 2.44 -8.65
N ALA A 152 -2.27 2.73 -7.54
CA ALA A 152 -1.98 2.07 -6.26
C ALA A 152 -2.22 0.55 -6.33
N GLY A 153 -3.23 0.12 -7.09
CA GLY A 153 -3.46 -1.30 -7.38
C GLY A 153 -2.27 -1.96 -8.09
N GLY A 154 -1.70 -1.31 -9.11
CA GLY A 154 -0.50 -1.79 -9.80
C GLY A 154 0.75 -1.82 -8.93
N ALA A 155 0.98 -0.77 -8.15
CA ALA A 155 2.08 -0.69 -7.19
C ALA A 155 2.03 -1.84 -6.17
N MET A 156 0.86 -2.08 -5.58
CA MET A 156 0.68 -3.19 -4.63
C MET A 156 0.75 -4.56 -5.30
N LEU A 157 0.29 -4.70 -6.54
CA LEU A 157 0.44 -5.96 -7.28
C LEU A 157 1.93 -6.30 -7.46
N TYR A 158 2.77 -5.32 -7.78
CA TYR A 158 4.22 -5.50 -7.87
C TYR A 158 4.79 -5.99 -6.53
N VAL A 159 4.61 -5.24 -5.45
CA VAL A 159 5.24 -5.58 -4.15
C VAL A 159 4.69 -6.86 -3.52
N VAL A 160 3.41 -7.17 -3.72
CA VAL A 160 2.84 -8.46 -3.29
C VAL A 160 3.55 -9.61 -3.99
N SER A 161 3.77 -9.48 -5.31
CA SER A 161 4.36 -10.54 -6.13
C SER A 161 5.86 -10.68 -5.92
N ASP A 162 6.58 -9.56 -5.85
CA ASP A 162 8.04 -9.50 -5.84
C ASP A 162 8.63 -9.69 -4.44
N GLU A 163 7.88 -9.31 -3.39
CA GLU A 163 8.40 -9.35 -2.02
C GLU A 163 7.52 -10.14 -1.04
N LEU A 164 6.22 -9.84 -0.92
CA LEU A 164 5.39 -10.46 0.14
C LEU A 164 5.19 -11.96 -0.06
N ILE A 165 4.87 -12.40 -1.28
CA ILE A 165 4.69 -13.82 -1.58
C ILE A 165 6.02 -14.58 -1.39
N PRO A 166 7.14 -14.19 -2.02
CA PRO A 166 8.43 -14.85 -1.83
C PRO A 166 8.86 -14.91 -0.35
N GLU A 167 8.67 -13.83 0.41
CA GLU A 167 9.07 -13.80 1.81
C GLU A 167 8.21 -14.68 2.70
N SER A 168 6.90 -14.76 2.46
CA SER A 168 6.04 -15.69 3.18
C SER A 168 6.42 -17.15 2.96
N HIS A 169 7.13 -17.45 1.87
CA HIS A 169 7.61 -18.79 1.50
C HIS A 169 9.11 -19.02 1.79
N SER A 170 9.79 -18.10 2.47
CA SER A 170 11.25 -18.20 2.70
C SER A 170 11.65 -18.84 4.03
N HIS A 171 10.68 -19.24 4.86
CA HIS A 171 10.90 -19.61 6.27
C HIS A 171 10.49 -21.05 6.64
N GLY A 172 10.24 -21.94 5.66
CA GLY A 172 9.85 -23.34 5.93
C GLY A 172 8.37 -23.56 6.28
N TYR A 173 7.52 -22.54 6.06
CA TYR A 173 6.07 -22.56 6.28
C TYR A 173 5.29 -22.27 5.00
N GLU A 174 5.81 -22.70 3.85
CA GLU A 174 5.32 -22.37 2.51
C GLU A 174 3.84 -22.78 2.33
N HIS A 175 3.50 -23.98 2.80
CA HIS A 175 2.12 -24.47 2.72
C HIS A 175 1.17 -23.68 3.62
N GLN A 176 1.59 -23.36 4.85
CA GLN A 176 0.79 -22.54 5.77
C GLN A 176 0.60 -21.13 5.22
N ALA A 177 1.65 -20.53 4.64
CA ALA A 177 1.59 -19.24 3.95
C ALA A 177 0.62 -19.28 2.78
N THR A 178 0.68 -20.32 1.95
CA THR A 178 -0.26 -20.53 0.83
C THR A 178 -1.71 -20.63 1.32
N PHE A 179 -1.99 -21.46 2.34
CA PHE A 179 -3.34 -21.58 2.88
C PHE A 179 -3.82 -20.30 3.55
N GLY A 180 -2.95 -19.57 4.24
CA GLY A 180 -3.24 -18.25 4.79
C GLY A 180 -3.62 -17.24 3.72
N PHE A 181 -2.86 -17.20 2.62
CA PHE A 181 -3.15 -16.35 1.46
C PHE A 181 -4.50 -16.69 0.83
N ILE A 182 -4.77 -17.99 0.59
CA ILE A 182 -6.05 -18.45 0.04
C ILE A 182 -7.22 -18.09 0.97
N ALA A 183 -7.08 -18.33 2.27
CA ALA A 183 -8.12 -17.99 3.24
C ALA A 183 -8.40 -16.49 3.26
N GLY A 184 -7.36 -15.66 3.25
CA GLY A 184 -7.50 -14.20 3.15
C GLY A 184 -8.18 -13.75 1.86
N PHE A 185 -7.82 -14.38 0.73
CA PHE A 185 -8.44 -14.10 -0.57
C PHE A 185 -9.92 -14.51 -0.62
N LEU A 186 -10.28 -15.68 -0.10
CA LEU A 186 -11.67 -16.12 0.01
C LEU A 186 -12.49 -15.20 0.91
N LEU A 187 -11.93 -14.76 2.04
CA LEU A 187 -12.55 -13.78 2.91
C LEU A 187 -12.79 -12.45 2.18
N LEU A 188 -11.81 -11.97 1.42
CA LEU A 188 -11.96 -10.76 0.59
C LEU A 188 -13.13 -10.90 -0.39
N LEU A 189 -13.23 -12.04 -1.10
CA LEU A 189 -14.34 -12.27 -2.04
C LEU A 189 -15.69 -12.31 -1.34
N ALA A 190 -15.77 -12.93 -0.15
CA ALA A 190 -17.00 -12.94 0.64
C ALA A 190 -17.41 -11.52 1.08
N LEU A 191 -16.47 -10.70 1.52
CA LEU A 191 -16.71 -9.31 1.90
C LEU A 191 -17.15 -8.46 0.71
N LEU A 192 -16.51 -8.61 -0.46
CA LEU A 192 -16.88 -7.88 -1.68
C LEU A 192 -18.29 -8.20 -2.17
N ARG A 193 -18.84 -9.39 -1.87
CA ARG A 193 -20.22 -9.73 -2.21
C ARG A 193 -21.25 -9.09 -1.27
N LEU A 194 -20.84 -8.80 -0.03
CA LEU A 194 -21.71 -8.26 1.01
C LEU A 194 -21.85 -6.74 0.96
N LEU A 195 -20.95 -6.06 0.24
CA LEU A 195 -20.92 -4.61 0.01
C LEU A 195 -21.53 -4.28 -1.36
#